data_AF-A0A6P4JFV4-F1
#
_entry.id   AF-A0A6P4JFV4-F1
#
_cell.length_a   1.000
_cell.length_b   1.000
_cell.length_c   1.000
_cell.angle_alpha   90.00
_cell.angle_beta   90.00
_cell.angle_gamma   90.00
#
_symmetry.space_group_name_H-M   'P 1'
#
loop_
_entity.id
_entity.type
_entity.pdbx_description
1 polymer ?
#
loop_
_entity_poly.entity_id
_entity_poly.type
_entity_poly.pdbx_seq_one_letter_code
_entity_poly.pdbx_strand_id
1 'polypeptide(L)'
;MGTLGNSLTILRERRRFGRQCLFTDRNEMILSIQPSGRMRLKYILRNPINEGTQLSDQMALSSIITHNVVLDSHGINHYEGGWNIKEVNVMDEESTLRYRKKVEREDSWGIEVNQLIRDVMTISSQNNSINIYEDYFKDLPEDLGHGLKVRLNARGINVFHDLWLPQRKLTMCEWLNTDPNQFVLSYVNAGNQKLLNMLPDFGNDNRNAFYVWDVDDPTRPVAHYDSDKLVQIAKVCMRDENYMVGGLNNGQVCYWETAEMGAPKRICPLEASHREETSALCWVHNKANTEFYTGSLDGSIKYWDSRDMVMPVNEVLAEPFPELVQNRQDAHGVTVMEFEYTIPVRYIIGTDMGYVFVGNRKGLTPQDTIIAAYPMFAGPIRSVMRNPFFVKNFLLIGDWRARIWSEEVKNCPSTFYFRSKHQLLSGAWSTGRCSLFVTGDERGNLHFWDLLMSQQKPFQTVKFPHAITNLVFRPDGHMLTVCLKNGDCIILKLDEGMRSATVKEKSLIMAMFEREIFRCKHLEAREEEMKLKKRLSMPIKEEETVPLEKIDPKKKKVPPKKELSELEQKEEEANAFLRAVQSDVELTQALVDFNEATDAIAAKRSKRVFVVERTVFEVDQYN
;
A
#
# COMPACT_ATOMS: atom_id res chain seq x y z
N MET A 1 55.51 80.74 20.11
CA MET A 1 56.76 81.55 20.16
C MET A 1 57.74 80.82 21.06
N GLY A 2 58.37 79.81 20.47
CA GLY A 2 58.91 78.63 21.13
C GLY A 2 60.21 78.87 21.88
N THR A 3 60.11 78.62 23.19
CA THR A 3 61.01 77.73 23.95
C THR A 3 62.50 77.84 23.64
N LEU A 4 63.16 78.67 24.46
CA LEU A 4 64.58 78.52 24.84
C LEU A 4 64.77 77.13 25.47
N GLY A 5 64.86 76.11 24.62
CA GLY A 5 65.25 74.76 24.98
C GLY A 5 66.76 74.74 25.21
N ASN A 6 67.15 74.41 26.44
CA ASN A 6 68.53 74.17 26.82
C ASN A 6 69.17 73.16 25.85
N SER A 7 70.04 73.61 24.96
CA SER A 7 70.77 72.73 24.05
C SER A 7 71.89 72.03 24.82
N LEU A 8 71.74 70.72 25.04
CA LEU A 8 72.83 69.87 25.53
C LEU A 8 73.59 69.29 24.33
N THR A 9 74.85 69.69 24.17
CA THR A 9 75.76 69.07 23.20
C THR A 9 76.51 67.93 23.86
N ILE A 10 76.16 66.69 23.52
CA ILE A 10 76.89 65.50 23.97
C ILE A 10 78.07 65.26 23.01
N LEU A 11 79.29 65.51 23.48
CA LEU A 11 80.51 65.20 22.75
C LEU A 11 81.05 63.84 23.18
N ARG A 12 81.20 62.90 22.23
CA ARG A 12 81.81 61.58 22.47
C ARG A 12 83.17 61.53 21.77
N GLU A 13 84.23 61.18 22.52
CA GLU A 13 85.59 61.08 21.96
C GLU A 13 85.68 60.04 20.84
N ARG A 14 86.34 60.41 19.74
CA ARG A 14 86.39 59.63 18.49
C ARG A 14 86.96 58.22 18.67
N ARG A 15 87.90 58.03 19.60
CA ARG A 15 88.50 56.71 19.92
C ARG A 15 87.51 55.67 20.48
N ARG A 16 86.31 56.09 20.88
CA ARG A 16 85.29 55.21 21.47
C ARG A 16 84.20 54.77 20.49
N PHE A 17 84.27 55.15 19.20
CA PHE A 17 83.36 54.66 18.17
C PHE A 17 83.77 53.25 17.70
N GLY A 18 82.77 52.38 17.47
CA GLY A 18 83.00 51.00 17.03
C GLY A 18 83.28 49.99 18.15
N ARG A 19 83.39 50.42 19.42
CA ARG A 19 83.38 49.49 20.57
C ARG A 19 81.96 49.01 20.86
N GLN A 20 81.85 47.75 21.27
CA GLN A 20 80.61 47.14 21.73
C GLN A 20 79.98 48.01 22.85
N CYS A 21 78.71 48.38 22.67
CA CYS A 21 77.96 49.11 23.69
C CYS A 21 77.67 48.17 24.86
N LEU A 22 78.36 48.38 25.99
CA LEU A 22 78.04 47.71 27.24
C LEU A 22 76.88 48.47 27.89
N PHE A 23 75.66 48.02 27.62
CA PHE A 23 74.47 48.54 28.27
C PHE A 23 74.45 48.02 29.71
N THR A 24 74.67 48.91 30.67
CA THR A 24 74.54 48.63 32.10
C THR A 24 73.45 49.53 32.65
N ASP A 25 72.51 48.98 33.41
CA ASP A 25 71.26 49.64 33.87
C ASP A 25 71.45 50.83 34.82
N ARG A 26 72.68 51.27 35.09
CA ARG A 26 72.99 52.35 36.03
C ARG A 26 73.89 53.41 35.40
N ASN A 27 73.33 54.19 34.47
CA ASN A 27 73.89 55.48 34.05
C ASN A 27 72.95 56.60 34.50
N GLU A 28 72.86 56.83 35.81
CA GLU A 28 72.09 57.95 36.35
C GLU A 28 72.93 59.23 36.26
N MET A 29 72.45 60.19 35.46
CA MET A 29 73.03 61.53 35.39
C MET A 29 72.32 62.39 36.46
N ILE A 30 72.97 62.58 37.61
CA ILE A 30 72.39 63.37 38.71
C ILE A 30 72.56 64.86 38.40
N LEU A 31 71.48 65.52 38.00
CA LEU A 31 71.42 66.95 37.73
C LEU A 31 70.58 67.62 38.83
N SER A 32 71.18 68.53 39.62
CA SER A 32 70.42 69.36 40.57
C SER A 32 70.18 70.73 39.96
N ILE A 33 68.91 71.10 39.77
CA ILE A 33 68.50 72.42 39.30
C ILE A 33 67.84 73.12 40.49
N GLN A 34 68.44 74.23 40.94
CA GLN A 34 67.90 75.03 42.03
C GLN A 34 66.62 75.75 41.59
N PRO A 35 65.56 75.78 42.42
CA PRO A 35 64.28 76.37 42.02
C PRO A 35 64.40 77.88 41.78
N SER A 36 64.02 78.32 40.58
CA SER A 36 64.01 79.74 40.19
C SER A 36 62.93 80.52 40.94
N GLY A 37 63.33 81.53 41.71
CA GLY A 37 62.41 82.38 42.49
C GLY A 37 61.33 83.08 41.65
N ARG A 38 61.61 83.39 40.37
CA ARG A 38 60.62 84.01 39.46
C ARG A 38 59.49 83.05 39.06
N MET A 39 59.77 81.75 38.97
CA MET A 39 58.77 80.72 38.62
C MET A 39 57.86 80.41 39.81
N ARG A 40 58.37 80.50 41.04
CA ARG A 40 57.59 80.30 42.27
C ARG A 40 56.46 81.31 42.43
N LEU A 41 56.65 82.55 42.00
CA LEU A 41 55.63 83.61 42.06
C LEU A 41 54.45 83.39 41.09
N LYS A 42 54.59 82.50 40.10
CA LYS A 42 53.53 82.16 39.13
C LYS A 42 52.80 80.85 39.48
N TYR A 43 53.12 80.25 40.61
CA TYR A 43 52.46 79.04 41.08
C TYR A 43 51.07 79.36 41.61
N ILE A 44 50.05 78.64 41.12
CA ILE A 44 48.67 78.73 41.58
C ILE A 44 48.18 77.30 41.80
N LEU A 45 47.73 76.98 43.00
CA LEU A 45 47.22 75.65 43.37
C LEU A 45 45.88 75.43 42.66
N ARG A 46 45.81 74.47 41.72
CA ARG A 46 44.56 74.04 41.08
C ARG A 46 44.20 72.60 41.48
N ASN A 47 42.90 72.36 41.64
CA ASN A 47 42.32 71.06 41.98
C ASN A 47 42.73 69.99 40.94
N PRO A 48 43.00 68.74 41.35
CA PRO A 48 43.68 67.75 40.51
C PRO A 48 42.85 67.38 39.29
N ILE A 49 43.44 67.57 38.11
CA ILE A 49 42.96 67.07 36.82
C ILE A 49 44.16 66.43 36.14
N ASN A 50 44.01 65.22 35.60
CA ASN A 50 45.07 64.53 34.87
C ASN A 50 45.25 65.20 33.50
N GLU A 51 46.40 65.85 33.28
CA GLU A 51 46.80 66.39 31.99
C GLU A 51 48.16 65.81 31.58
N GLY A 52 48.24 65.23 30.38
CA GLY A 52 49.48 64.67 29.84
C GLY A 52 50.39 65.76 29.31
N THR A 53 51.66 65.77 29.71
CA THR A 53 52.64 66.78 29.29
C THR A 53 53.70 66.17 28.37
N GLN A 54 53.91 66.77 27.19
CA GLN A 54 55.03 66.49 26.28
C GLN A 54 55.86 67.76 26.10
N LEU A 55 57.19 67.66 26.28
CA LEU A 55 58.08 68.80 26.55
C LEU A 55 58.68 69.47 25.28
N SER A 56 58.51 68.91 24.08
CA SER A 56 59.15 69.41 22.86
C SER A 56 58.26 69.27 21.62
N ASP A 57 58.02 70.40 20.94
CA ASP A 57 57.31 70.50 19.66
C ASP A 57 58.19 70.10 18.46
N GLN A 58 59.52 70.06 18.63
CA GLN A 58 60.45 69.84 17.53
C GLN A 58 60.74 68.36 17.38
N MET A 59 60.11 67.74 16.38
CA MET A 59 60.39 66.37 15.97
C MET A 59 61.25 66.39 14.71
N ALA A 60 62.39 65.70 14.74
CA ALA A 60 63.23 65.53 13.56
C ALA A 60 62.74 64.32 12.75
N LEU A 61 62.26 64.57 11.53
CA LEU A 61 61.91 63.51 10.58
C LEU A 61 63.07 63.35 9.60
N SER A 62 63.66 62.16 9.54
CA SER A 62 64.65 61.79 8.53
C SER A 62 64.10 60.62 7.73
N SER A 63 63.81 60.82 6.45
CA SER A 63 63.40 59.74 5.55
C SER A 63 64.58 59.28 4.71
N ILE A 64 64.86 57.98 4.74
CA ILE A 64 65.86 57.30 3.91
C ILE A 64 65.12 56.17 3.19
N ILE A 65 65.25 56.14 1.86
CA ILE A 65 64.75 55.04 1.03
C ILE A 65 65.96 54.45 0.32
N THR A 66 66.37 53.25 0.73
CA THR A 66 67.42 52.48 0.06
C THR A 66 66.78 51.45 -0.86
N HIS A 67 67.26 51.32 -2.10
CA HIS A 67 66.80 50.27 -3.01
C HIS A 67 67.15 48.89 -2.45
N ASN A 68 66.18 47.97 -2.44
CA ASN A 68 66.43 46.59 -2.05
C ASN A 68 67.28 45.90 -3.13
N VAL A 69 68.53 45.61 -2.80
CA VAL A 69 69.37 44.70 -3.60
C VAL A 69 69.05 43.29 -3.15
N VAL A 70 68.55 42.45 -4.06
CA VAL A 70 68.40 41.02 -3.81
C VAL A 70 69.78 40.39 -3.95
N LEU A 71 70.37 39.98 -2.84
CA LEU A 71 71.61 39.20 -2.81
C LEU A 71 71.23 37.73 -2.72
N ASP A 72 71.70 36.92 -3.66
CA ASP A 72 71.43 35.49 -3.67
C ASP A 72 72.66 34.71 -3.15
N SER A 73 72.46 33.98 -2.05
CA SER A 73 73.52 33.23 -1.36
C SER A 73 73.48 31.78 -1.81
N HIS A 74 74.39 31.39 -2.70
CA HIS A 74 74.51 30.01 -3.14
C HIS A 74 75.44 29.22 -2.22
N GLY A 75 74.90 28.19 -1.56
CA GLY A 75 75.65 27.16 -0.86
C GLY A 75 75.28 25.78 -1.40
N ILE A 76 76.26 24.90 -1.57
CA ILE A 76 76.02 23.51 -2.00
C ILE A 76 76.03 22.63 -0.74
N ASN A 77 74.87 22.03 -0.42
CA ASN A 77 74.75 20.99 0.61
C ASN A 77 74.75 19.62 -0.08
N HIS A 78 75.80 18.82 0.14
CA HIS A 78 75.77 17.40 -0.23
C HIS A 78 74.99 16.62 0.85
N TYR A 79 73.77 16.19 0.51
CA TYR A 79 72.89 15.36 1.35
C TYR A 79 73.03 13.89 0.96
N GLU A 80 74.12 13.23 1.37
CA GLU A 80 74.24 11.78 1.22
C GLU A 80 74.82 11.14 2.50
N GLY A 81 73.92 10.62 3.34
CA GLY A 81 74.21 9.56 4.32
C GLY A 81 74.62 9.97 5.74
N GLY A 82 73.85 9.51 6.74
CA GLY A 82 74.08 9.72 8.19
C GLY A 82 75.23 8.89 8.80
N TRP A 83 76.25 8.59 8.00
CA TRP A 83 77.49 8.00 8.50
C TRP A 83 78.27 9.05 9.28
N ASN A 84 79.05 8.63 10.28
CA ASN A 84 80.02 9.53 10.89
C ASN A 84 81.15 9.80 9.87
N ILE A 85 81.00 10.86 9.07
CA ILE A 85 81.89 11.23 7.94
C ILE A 85 83.36 11.39 8.39
N LYS A 86 83.61 11.61 9.69
CA LYS A 86 84.98 11.66 10.24
C LYS A 86 85.68 10.30 10.31
N GLU A 87 84.93 9.20 10.38
CA GLU A 87 85.46 7.85 10.65
C GLU A 87 85.21 6.86 9.51
N VAL A 88 84.20 7.10 8.66
CA VAL A 88 83.77 6.15 7.62
C VAL A 88 83.68 6.85 6.27
N ASN A 89 84.35 6.28 5.27
CA ASN A 89 84.28 6.77 3.90
C ASN A 89 83.10 6.08 3.18
N VAL A 90 82.03 6.82 2.91
CA VAL A 90 80.81 6.26 2.27
C VAL A 90 81.11 5.67 0.88
N MET A 91 82.11 6.20 0.18
CA MET A 91 82.51 5.72 -1.15
C MET A 91 83.30 4.40 -1.11
N ASP A 92 83.74 3.97 0.07
CA ASP A 92 84.46 2.72 0.29
C ASP A 92 83.56 1.70 1.01
N GLU A 93 83.05 0.73 0.26
CA GLU A 93 82.14 -0.31 0.75
C GLU A 93 82.76 -1.13 1.89
N GLU A 94 84.08 -1.39 1.85
CA GLU A 94 84.76 -2.11 2.92
C GLU A 94 84.73 -1.33 4.24
N SER A 95 84.88 -0.01 4.18
CA SER A 95 84.88 0.83 5.38
C SER A 95 83.51 0.85 6.05
N THR A 96 82.42 0.92 5.28
CA THR A 96 81.05 0.86 5.80
C THR A 96 80.75 -0.51 6.41
N LEU A 97 81.23 -1.59 5.79
CA LEU A 97 81.05 -2.96 6.29
C LEU A 97 81.85 -3.22 7.57
N ARG A 98 83.08 -2.68 7.66
CA ARG A 98 83.88 -2.73 8.89
C ARG A 98 83.22 -1.98 10.03
N TYR A 99 82.64 -0.81 9.76
CA TYR A 99 81.92 -0.03 10.77
C TYR A 99 80.67 -0.76 11.27
N ARG A 100 79.85 -1.34 10.37
CA ARG A 100 78.70 -2.19 10.77
C ARG A 100 79.13 -3.35 11.67
N LYS A 101 80.17 -4.09 11.26
CA LYS A 101 80.73 -5.19 12.06
C LYS A 101 81.29 -4.73 13.40
N LYS A 102 81.80 -3.51 13.50
CA LYS A 102 82.26 -2.92 14.75
C LYS A 102 81.08 -2.68 15.70
N VAL A 103 79.99 -2.07 15.20
CA VAL A 103 78.76 -1.84 15.96
C VAL A 103 78.08 -3.15 16.37
N GLU A 104 78.00 -4.13 15.46
CA GLU A 104 77.42 -5.45 15.74
C GLU A 104 78.21 -6.26 16.79
N ARG A 105 79.50 -5.95 16.98
CA ARG A 105 80.36 -6.57 18.00
C ARG A 105 80.27 -5.89 19.36
N GLU A 106 79.61 -4.75 19.47
CA GLU A 106 79.39 -4.12 20.77
C GLU A 106 78.43 -4.96 21.60
N ASP A 107 78.80 -5.28 22.84
CA ASP A 107 78.01 -6.16 23.71
C ASP A 107 76.59 -5.60 23.96
N SER A 108 76.44 -4.27 23.93
CA SER A 108 75.15 -3.57 24.04
C SER A 108 74.22 -3.84 22.86
N TRP A 109 74.75 -3.94 21.64
CA TRP A 109 73.96 -4.12 20.42
C TRP A 109 73.13 -5.41 20.48
N GLY A 110 73.76 -6.51 20.89
CA GLY A 110 73.07 -7.80 21.03
C GLY A 110 71.97 -7.77 22.10
N ILE A 111 72.18 -7.06 23.21
CA ILE A 111 71.20 -6.95 24.31
C ILE A 111 69.98 -6.15 23.85
N GLU A 112 70.20 -4.98 23.24
CA GLU A 112 69.12 -4.10 22.78
C GLU A 112 68.31 -4.73 21.64
N VAL A 113 68.98 -5.35 20.67
CA VAL A 113 68.32 -6.03 19.54
C VAL A 113 67.47 -7.20 20.05
N ASN A 114 67.98 -8.01 20.98
CA ASN A 114 67.19 -9.11 21.55
C ASN A 114 65.98 -8.62 22.34
N GLN A 115 66.09 -7.48 23.02
CA GLN A 115 64.95 -6.86 23.71
C GLN A 115 63.90 -6.37 22.72
N LEU A 116 64.30 -5.65 21.67
CA LEU A 116 63.41 -5.21 20.60
C LEU A 116 62.72 -6.39 19.89
N ILE A 117 63.45 -7.48 19.64
CA ILE A 117 62.86 -8.69 19.05
C ILE A 117 61.75 -9.24 19.95
N ARG A 118 61.96 -9.30 21.27
CA ARG A 118 60.93 -9.77 22.21
C ARG A 118 59.71 -8.85 22.18
N ASP A 119 59.92 -7.55 22.23
CA ASP A 119 58.83 -6.56 22.22
C ASP A 119 58.03 -6.62 20.92
N VAL A 120 58.70 -6.71 19.76
CA VAL A 120 58.07 -6.85 18.44
C VAL A 120 57.32 -8.17 18.33
N MET A 121 57.86 -9.28 18.85
CA MET A 121 57.19 -10.57 18.86
C MET A 121 55.90 -10.54 19.70
N THR A 122 55.89 -9.83 20.83
CA THR A 122 54.69 -9.61 21.63
C THR A 122 53.65 -8.81 20.86
N ILE A 123 54.05 -7.69 20.24
CA ILE A 123 53.14 -6.84 19.44
C ILE A 123 52.59 -7.61 18.23
N SER A 124 53.43 -8.38 17.53
CA SER A 124 53.01 -9.20 16.40
C SER A 124 52.04 -10.30 16.82
N SER A 125 52.28 -10.94 17.97
CA SER A 125 51.37 -11.95 18.50
C SER A 125 50.03 -11.34 18.92
N GLN A 126 50.05 -10.12 19.45
CA GLN A 126 48.84 -9.37 19.80
C GLN A 126 48.02 -9.00 18.54
N ASN A 127 48.66 -8.49 17.49
CA ASN A 127 47.99 -8.16 16.22
C ASN A 127 47.42 -9.39 15.52
N ASN A 128 48.08 -10.55 15.65
CA ASN A 128 47.59 -11.81 15.10
C ASN A 128 46.48 -12.44 15.95
N SER A 129 46.28 -12.00 17.19
CA SER A 129 45.25 -12.60 18.07
C SER A 129 43.85 -12.22 17.62
N ILE A 130 43.63 -10.97 17.22
CA ILE A 130 42.36 -10.45 16.71
C ILE A 130 42.66 -9.37 15.68
N ASN A 131 42.08 -9.47 14.48
CA ASN A 131 42.14 -8.42 13.48
C ASN A 131 41.15 -7.29 13.81
N ILE A 132 41.62 -6.25 14.50
CA ILE A 132 40.82 -5.08 14.86
C ILE A 132 40.39 -4.21 13.67
N TYR A 133 40.93 -4.48 12.47
CA TYR A 133 40.61 -3.76 11.23
C TYR A 133 39.65 -4.54 10.32
N GLU A 134 39.12 -5.68 10.79
CA GLU A 134 38.10 -6.42 10.04
C GLU A 134 36.72 -5.78 10.22
N ASP A 135 36.19 -5.22 9.13
CA ASP A 135 34.81 -4.75 9.08
C ASP A 135 33.86 -5.94 8.89
N TYR A 136 33.17 -6.34 9.96
CA TYR A 136 32.14 -7.38 9.87
C TYR A 136 30.98 -6.94 8.97
N PHE A 137 30.44 -7.90 8.22
CA PHE A 137 29.25 -7.76 7.36
C PHE A 137 29.40 -6.88 6.11
N LYS A 138 30.61 -6.51 5.70
CA LYS A 138 30.86 -5.77 4.46
C LYS A 138 30.38 -6.49 3.19
N ASP A 139 30.39 -7.83 3.21
CA ASP A 139 29.98 -8.68 2.09
C ASP A 139 28.49 -9.07 2.14
N LEU A 140 27.73 -8.62 3.14
CA LEU A 140 26.29 -8.91 3.16
C LEU A 140 25.57 -8.05 2.12
N PRO A 141 24.78 -8.66 1.21
CA PRO A 141 23.92 -7.89 0.32
C PRO A 141 22.93 -7.05 1.13
N GLU A 142 22.71 -5.79 0.72
CA GLU A 142 21.69 -4.91 1.32
C GLU A 142 20.29 -5.56 1.35
N ASP A 143 20.03 -6.44 0.38
CA ASP A 143 18.76 -7.16 0.21
C ASP A 143 18.47 -8.20 1.29
N LEU A 144 19.48 -8.66 2.06
CA LEU A 144 19.29 -9.72 3.06
C LEU A 144 18.31 -9.30 4.18
N GLY A 145 18.20 -7.99 4.44
CA GLY A 145 17.29 -7.42 5.43
C GLY A 145 15.92 -6.98 4.88
N HIS A 146 15.78 -6.88 3.55
CA HIS A 146 14.59 -6.26 2.92
C HIS A 146 13.29 -7.05 3.20
N GLY A 147 13.41 -8.38 3.35
CA GLY A 147 12.28 -9.27 3.67
C GLY A 147 11.90 -9.36 5.14
N LEU A 148 12.74 -8.87 6.07
CA LEU A 148 12.50 -9.01 7.52
C LEU A 148 11.40 -8.07 8.02
N LYS A 149 11.20 -6.92 7.35
CA LYS A 149 10.18 -5.93 7.71
C LYS A 149 9.57 -5.29 6.48
N VAL A 150 8.74 -6.06 5.77
CA VAL A 150 7.93 -5.52 4.68
C VAL A 150 6.81 -4.66 5.26
N ARG A 151 6.75 -3.38 4.88
CA ARG A 151 5.69 -2.48 5.33
C ARG A 151 4.41 -2.79 4.57
N LEU A 152 3.30 -2.88 5.31
CA LEU A 152 1.96 -3.10 4.78
C LEU A 152 1.13 -1.87 5.13
N ASN A 153 1.19 -0.86 4.27
CA ASN A 153 0.43 0.37 4.44
C ASN A 153 -0.16 0.84 3.12
N ALA A 154 -1.29 1.54 3.21
CA ALA A 154 -1.96 2.20 2.11
C ALA A 154 -1.99 3.71 2.40
N ARG A 155 -1.41 4.52 1.52
CA ARG A 155 -1.31 5.98 1.70
C ARG A 155 -2.15 6.69 0.66
N GLY A 156 -3.02 7.60 1.07
CA GLY A 156 -3.75 8.48 0.15
C GLY A 156 -2.78 9.41 -0.58
N ILE A 157 -2.84 9.43 -1.91
CA ILE A 157 -2.09 10.37 -2.75
C ILE A 157 -3.00 11.54 -3.11
N ASN A 158 -4.06 11.25 -3.88
CA ASN A 158 -4.92 12.25 -4.49
C ASN A 158 -6.38 12.00 -4.11
N VAL A 159 -7.15 13.09 -4.06
CA VAL A 159 -8.60 13.11 -3.87
C VAL A 159 -9.21 13.87 -5.04
N PHE A 160 -10.13 13.22 -5.74
CA PHE A 160 -10.85 13.74 -6.89
C PHE A 160 -12.26 14.11 -6.45
N HIS A 161 -12.61 15.37 -6.62
CA HIS A 161 -13.91 15.90 -6.23
C HIS A 161 -14.83 15.97 -7.44
N ASP A 162 -16.12 15.73 -7.23
CA ASP A 162 -17.13 16.02 -8.26
C ASP A 162 -17.12 17.52 -8.61
N LEU A 163 -17.31 17.83 -9.90
CA LEU A 163 -17.32 19.21 -10.41
C LEU A 163 -18.60 19.98 -10.04
N TRP A 164 -19.62 19.28 -9.56
CA TRP A 164 -20.92 19.88 -9.22
C TRP A 164 -21.08 20.06 -7.72
N LEU A 165 -21.66 21.19 -7.32
CA LEU A 165 -22.04 21.46 -5.94
C LEU A 165 -23.57 21.63 -5.79
N PRO A 166 -24.23 20.96 -4.84
CA PRO A 166 -23.68 19.92 -3.95
C PRO A 166 -23.22 18.67 -4.71
N GLN A 167 -22.22 17.98 -4.15
CA GLN A 167 -21.58 16.84 -4.79
C GLN A 167 -22.59 15.70 -5.07
N ARG A 168 -22.52 15.13 -6.26
CA ARG A 168 -23.38 14.01 -6.69
C ARG A 168 -22.84 12.70 -6.14
N LYS A 169 -23.68 11.67 -6.10
CA LYS A 169 -23.28 10.35 -5.59
C LYS A 169 -22.43 9.64 -6.63
N LEU A 170 -21.19 9.28 -6.28
CA LEU A 170 -20.32 8.47 -7.12
C LEU A 170 -20.78 7.00 -7.13
N THR A 171 -21.05 6.45 -8.31
CA THR A 171 -21.57 5.08 -8.47
C THR A 171 -20.53 4.10 -8.96
N MET A 172 -19.69 4.49 -9.92
CA MET A 172 -18.73 3.60 -10.56
C MET A 172 -17.38 4.29 -10.77
N CYS A 173 -16.34 3.46 -10.73
CA CYS A 173 -15.00 3.78 -11.20
C CYS A 173 -14.53 2.65 -12.11
N GLU A 174 -13.83 2.97 -13.19
CA GLU A 174 -13.13 1.98 -14.02
C GLU A 174 -11.84 2.56 -14.58
N TRP A 175 -10.77 1.80 -14.48
CA TRP A 175 -9.46 2.17 -15.03
C TRP A 175 -9.37 1.83 -16.51
N LEU A 176 -8.65 2.67 -17.26
CA LEU A 176 -8.26 2.40 -18.64
C LEU A 176 -6.99 1.51 -18.63
N ASN A 177 -6.86 0.63 -19.63
CA ASN A 177 -5.70 -0.24 -19.84
C ASN A 177 -4.66 0.37 -20.78
N THR A 178 -5.05 1.21 -21.75
CA THR A 178 -4.10 1.87 -22.69
C THR A 178 -3.25 2.88 -21.93
N ASP A 179 -3.91 3.81 -21.23
CA ASP A 179 -3.26 4.81 -20.40
C ASP A 179 -3.47 4.48 -18.92
N PRO A 180 -2.43 3.97 -18.23
CA PRO A 180 -2.57 3.45 -16.86
C PRO A 180 -2.77 4.54 -15.80
N ASN A 181 -2.73 5.81 -16.19
CA ASN A 181 -2.99 6.95 -15.32
C ASN A 181 -4.42 7.47 -15.44
N GLN A 182 -5.22 6.99 -16.39
CA GLN A 182 -6.57 7.49 -16.60
C GLN A 182 -7.64 6.52 -16.09
N PHE A 183 -8.73 7.09 -15.58
CA PHE A 183 -9.87 6.34 -15.08
C PHE A 183 -11.16 7.13 -15.22
N VAL A 184 -12.28 6.41 -15.38
CA VAL A 184 -13.62 6.98 -15.55
C VAL A 184 -14.34 6.98 -14.22
N LEU A 185 -14.97 8.11 -13.87
CA LEU A 185 -15.84 8.24 -12.70
C LEU A 185 -17.25 8.60 -13.13
N SER A 186 -18.24 7.77 -12.76
CA SER A 186 -19.66 8.01 -13.04
C SER A 186 -20.43 8.47 -11.81
N TYR A 187 -21.26 9.49 -12.00
CA TYR A 187 -22.00 10.16 -10.94
C TYR A 187 -23.50 10.11 -11.20
N VAL A 188 -24.27 9.91 -10.13
CA VAL A 188 -25.73 9.97 -10.17
C VAL A 188 -26.21 11.12 -9.31
N ASN A 189 -26.99 12.00 -9.94
CA ASN A 189 -27.71 13.03 -9.23
C ASN A 189 -29.03 12.48 -8.68
N ALA A 190 -29.05 12.16 -7.39
CA ALA A 190 -30.24 11.63 -6.72
C ALA A 190 -31.25 12.72 -6.28
N GLY A 191 -30.94 14.01 -6.47
CA GLY A 191 -31.74 15.11 -5.94
C GLY A 191 -32.14 16.15 -6.99
N ASN A 192 -33.33 16.74 -6.81
CA ASN A 192 -33.81 17.86 -7.62
C ASN A 192 -33.19 19.22 -7.22
N GLN A 193 -32.02 19.21 -6.58
CA GLN A 193 -31.36 20.44 -6.12
C GLN A 193 -30.74 21.17 -7.30
N LYS A 194 -30.66 22.51 -7.20
CA LYS A 194 -29.91 23.30 -8.17
C LYS A 194 -28.43 23.00 -7.96
N LEU A 195 -27.82 22.38 -8.96
CA LEU A 195 -26.39 22.13 -8.99
C LEU A 195 -25.67 23.34 -9.62
N LEU A 196 -24.55 23.73 -9.01
CA LEU A 196 -23.62 24.71 -9.54
C LEU A 196 -22.42 23.95 -10.12
N ASN A 197 -22.11 24.18 -11.39
CA ASN A 197 -20.89 23.68 -12.02
C ASN A 197 -19.69 24.54 -11.57
N MET A 198 -18.68 23.92 -10.96
CA MET A 198 -17.47 24.57 -10.49
C MET A 198 -16.46 24.85 -11.60
N LEU A 199 -16.62 24.23 -12.77
CA LEU A 199 -15.72 24.37 -13.91
C LEU A 199 -16.54 24.67 -15.19
N PRO A 200 -17.18 25.86 -15.26
CA PRO A 200 -18.10 26.21 -16.35
C PRO A 200 -17.42 26.38 -17.71
N ASP A 201 -16.08 26.51 -17.74
CA ASP A 201 -15.28 26.55 -18.97
C ASP A 201 -14.98 25.15 -19.54
N PHE A 202 -15.37 24.08 -18.86
CA PHE A 202 -15.13 22.70 -19.30
C PHE A 202 -16.41 21.90 -19.46
N GLY A 203 -16.54 21.30 -20.64
CA GLY A 203 -17.69 20.51 -21.02
C GLY A 203 -18.96 21.32 -21.18
N ASN A 204 -20.10 20.69 -20.94
CA ASN A 204 -21.41 21.33 -21.00
C ASN A 204 -22.04 21.43 -19.61
N ASP A 205 -23.08 22.26 -19.49
CA ASP A 205 -23.84 22.44 -18.25
C ASP A 205 -24.84 21.28 -18.02
N ASN A 206 -24.52 20.07 -18.51
CA ASN A 206 -25.35 18.90 -18.31
C ASN A 206 -25.06 18.25 -16.95
N ARG A 207 -26.07 18.25 -16.08
CA ARG A 207 -26.01 17.70 -14.71
C ARG A 207 -25.78 16.19 -14.66
N ASN A 208 -25.95 15.48 -15.78
CA ASN A 208 -25.74 14.04 -15.88
C ASN A 208 -24.35 13.70 -16.43
N ALA A 209 -23.46 14.68 -16.59
CA ALA A 209 -22.12 14.47 -17.10
C ALA A 209 -21.26 13.63 -16.15
N PHE A 210 -20.41 12.78 -16.71
CA PHE A 210 -19.39 12.01 -16.04
C PHE A 210 -18.04 12.22 -16.71
N TYR A 211 -16.95 11.86 -16.03
CA TYR A 211 -15.64 12.40 -16.34
C TYR A 211 -14.56 11.33 -16.39
N VAL A 212 -13.58 11.55 -17.27
CA VAL A 212 -12.31 10.82 -17.27
C VAL A 212 -11.29 11.69 -16.57
N TRP A 213 -10.65 11.13 -15.55
CA TRP A 213 -9.64 11.79 -14.74
C TRP A 213 -8.28 11.19 -15.01
N ASP A 214 -7.24 12.02 -14.89
CA ASP A 214 -5.85 11.59 -14.85
C ASP A 214 -5.38 11.61 -13.40
N VAL A 215 -4.64 10.58 -12.97
CA VAL A 215 -3.99 10.52 -11.66
C VAL A 215 -3.12 11.75 -11.41
N ASP A 216 -2.46 12.28 -12.43
CA ASP A 216 -1.48 13.36 -12.28
C ASP A 216 -2.14 14.74 -12.04
N ASP A 217 -3.37 14.97 -12.52
CA ASP A 217 -4.13 16.22 -12.32
C ASP A 217 -5.50 15.95 -11.64
N PRO A 218 -5.61 16.16 -10.31
CA PRO A 218 -6.87 16.00 -9.59
C PRO A 218 -7.81 17.20 -9.70
N THR A 219 -7.40 18.29 -10.35
CA THR A 219 -8.17 19.54 -10.38
C THR A 219 -9.05 19.66 -11.60
N ARG A 220 -8.63 19.08 -12.73
CA ARG A 220 -9.35 19.15 -13.99
C ARG A 220 -9.40 17.78 -14.68
N PRO A 221 -10.58 17.28 -15.06
CA PRO A 221 -10.68 16.05 -15.84
C PRO A 221 -10.18 16.23 -17.27
N VAL A 222 -9.78 15.11 -17.89
CA VAL A 222 -9.26 15.02 -19.26
C VAL A 222 -10.40 15.06 -20.28
N ALA A 223 -11.49 14.34 -20.00
CA ALA A 223 -12.63 14.23 -20.89
C ALA A 223 -13.94 14.27 -20.11
N HIS A 224 -15.02 14.66 -20.79
CA HIS A 224 -16.38 14.60 -20.26
C HIS A 224 -17.30 13.89 -21.25
N TYR A 225 -18.28 13.19 -20.71
CA TYR A 225 -19.36 12.58 -21.45
C TYR A 225 -20.66 12.82 -20.71
N ASP A 226 -21.76 12.91 -21.43
CA ASP A 226 -23.04 13.22 -20.85
C ASP A 226 -24.19 12.51 -21.56
N SER A 227 -25.40 12.68 -21.03
CA SER A 227 -26.64 12.14 -21.59
C SER A 227 -27.82 12.98 -21.11
N ASP A 228 -28.90 13.01 -21.89
CA ASP A 228 -30.16 13.67 -21.52
C ASP A 228 -30.80 13.03 -20.28
N LYS A 229 -30.49 11.75 -20.02
CA LYS A 229 -30.98 10.98 -18.86
C LYS A 229 -29.83 10.65 -17.90
N LEU A 230 -30.18 10.27 -16.69
CA LEU A 230 -29.21 9.92 -15.64
C LEU A 230 -28.44 8.65 -16.04
N VAL A 231 -27.12 8.77 -16.11
CA VAL A 231 -26.20 7.65 -16.39
C VAL A 231 -25.97 6.89 -15.09
N GLN A 232 -26.44 5.64 -15.01
CA GLN A 232 -26.28 4.80 -13.82
C GLN A 232 -24.91 4.10 -13.80
N ILE A 233 -24.52 3.56 -14.96
CA ILE A 233 -23.29 2.80 -15.17
C ILE A 233 -22.75 3.13 -16.56
N ALA A 234 -21.43 3.29 -16.68
CA ALA A 234 -20.75 3.48 -17.96
C ALA A 234 -19.46 2.66 -17.94
N LYS A 235 -19.27 1.76 -18.91
CA LYS A 235 -18.05 0.96 -19.01
C LYS A 235 -17.35 1.09 -20.34
N VAL A 236 -16.03 1.23 -20.27
CA VAL A 236 -15.15 1.24 -21.45
C VAL A 236 -14.86 -0.20 -21.88
N CYS A 237 -14.74 -0.42 -23.19
CA CYS A 237 -14.38 -1.74 -23.71
C CYS A 237 -12.89 -2.03 -23.42
N MET A 238 -12.64 -3.10 -22.66
CA MET A 238 -11.30 -3.47 -22.19
C MET A 238 -10.28 -3.80 -23.30
N ARG A 239 -10.74 -4.13 -24.51
CA ARG A 239 -9.88 -4.46 -25.66
C ARG A 239 -9.73 -3.33 -26.67
N ASP A 240 -10.74 -2.47 -26.77
CA ASP A 240 -10.77 -1.35 -27.70
C ASP A 240 -11.38 -0.15 -26.98
N GLU A 241 -10.52 0.62 -26.33
CA GLU A 241 -10.92 1.73 -25.46
C GLU A 241 -11.52 2.91 -26.22
N ASN A 242 -11.59 2.84 -27.54
CA ASN A 242 -12.35 3.77 -28.37
C ASN A 242 -13.86 3.67 -28.12
N TYR A 243 -14.33 2.57 -27.53
CA TYR A 243 -15.75 2.31 -27.34
C TYR A 243 -16.14 2.28 -25.87
N MET A 244 -17.23 2.97 -25.57
CA MET A 244 -17.83 2.99 -24.25
C MET A 244 -19.34 2.82 -24.36
N VAL A 245 -19.92 2.08 -23.44
CA VAL A 245 -21.38 1.86 -23.37
C VAL A 245 -21.87 2.18 -21.97
N GLY A 246 -23.14 2.50 -21.84
CA GLY A 246 -23.72 2.81 -20.54
C GLY A 246 -25.19 2.52 -20.47
N GLY A 247 -25.63 2.40 -19.23
CA GLY A 247 -27.00 2.17 -18.84
C GLY A 247 -27.60 3.43 -18.23
N LEU A 248 -28.80 3.78 -18.68
CA LEU A 248 -29.56 4.92 -18.19
C LEU A 248 -30.60 4.49 -17.14
N ASN A 249 -31.05 5.44 -16.33
CA ASN A 249 -32.03 5.20 -15.26
C ASN A 249 -33.43 4.79 -15.76
N ASN A 250 -33.77 5.10 -17.02
CA ASN A 250 -35.03 4.70 -17.65
C ASN A 250 -34.92 3.37 -18.41
N GLY A 251 -33.80 2.66 -18.27
CA GLY A 251 -33.55 1.37 -18.90
C GLY A 251 -33.00 1.43 -20.32
N GLN A 252 -32.87 2.63 -20.90
CA GLN A 252 -32.22 2.80 -22.19
C GLN A 252 -30.71 2.54 -22.06
N VAL A 253 -30.13 2.06 -23.15
CA VAL A 253 -28.72 1.76 -23.29
C VAL A 253 -28.14 2.69 -24.33
N CYS A 254 -26.98 3.27 -24.03
CA CYS A 254 -26.31 4.25 -24.85
C CYS A 254 -24.87 3.85 -25.14
N TYR A 255 -24.34 4.44 -26.21
CA TYR A 255 -23.02 4.16 -26.74
C TYR A 255 -22.32 5.47 -27.07
N TRP A 256 -21.06 5.55 -26.64
CA TRP A 256 -20.14 6.65 -26.89
C TRP A 256 -18.88 6.13 -27.60
N GLU A 257 -18.30 7.01 -28.39
CA GLU A 257 -16.94 6.85 -28.89
C GLU A 257 -16.04 7.74 -28.05
N THR A 258 -15.00 7.19 -27.42
CA THR A 258 -14.22 7.92 -26.41
C THR A 258 -13.35 9.04 -26.99
N ALA A 259 -13.08 8.99 -28.30
CA ALA A 259 -12.45 10.11 -29.01
C ALA A 259 -13.39 11.33 -29.15
N GLU A 260 -14.71 11.10 -29.18
CA GLU A 260 -15.75 12.14 -29.34
C GLU A 260 -16.34 12.47 -27.96
N MET A 261 -15.82 13.52 -27.30
CA MET A 261 -16.34 13.98 -26.01
C MET A 261 -17.79 14.49 -26.12
N GLY A 262 -18.57 14.34 -25.04
CA GLY A 262 -19.95 14.84 -24.93
C GLY A 262 -21.03 13.75 -25.04
N ALA A 263 -22.07 14.04 -25.82
CA ALA A 263 -23.32 13.27 -25.86
C ALA A 263 -23.15 11.89 -26.53
N PRO A 264 -24.01 10.90 -26.23
CA PRO A 264 -23.89 9.57 -26.82
C PRO A 264 -24.13 9.62 -28.33
N LYS A 265 -23.32 8.85 -29.06
CA LYS A 265 -23.45 8.69 -30.51
C LYS A 265 -24.73 7.95 -30.87
N ARG A 266 -25.14 7.00 -30.03
CA ARG A 266 -26.38 6.22 -30.21
C ARG A 266 -27.04 5.93 -28.87
N ILE A 267 -28.38 5.95 -28.86
CA ILE A 267 -29.23 5.54 -27.74
C ILE A 267 -30.27 4.57 -28.29
N CYS A 268 -30.53 3.46 -27.59
CA CYS A 268 -31.56 2.52 -28.00
C CYS A 268 -32.97 3.16 -27.88
N PRO A 269 -33.93 2.77 -28.74
CA PRO A 269 -35.31 3.22 -28.61
C PRO A 269 -35.95 2.67 -27.32
N LEU A 270 -37.01 3.33 -26.84
CA LEU A 270 -37.67 2.98 -25.57
C LEU A 270 -38.38 1.62 -25.66
N GLU A 271 -38.79 1.20 -26.86
CA GLU A 271 -39.40 -0.11 -27.08
C GLU A 271 -38.42 -1.26 -26.88
N ALA A 272 -37.13 -1.01 -27.14
CA ALA A 272 -36.06 -2.00 -27.00
C ALA A 272 -35.41 -1.98 -25.60
N SER A 273 -35.65 -0.91 -24.83
CA SER A 273 -35.00 -0.67 -23.54
C SER A 273 -35.44 -1.66 -22.46
N HIS A 274 -34.71 -1.66 -21.34
CA HIS A 274 -35.22 -2.25 -20.11
C HIS A 274 -36.43 -1.45 -19.58
N ARG A 275 -37.23 -2.07 -18.71
CA ARG A 275 -38.40 -1.42 -18.06
C ARG A 275 -38.01 -0.65 -16.80
N GLU A 276 -36.89 -1.03 -16.19
CA GLU A 276 -36.28 -0.37 -15.04
C GLU A 276 -34.85 0.05 -15.36
N GLU A 277 -34.18 0.66 -14.37
CA GLU A 277 -32.81 1.14 -14.54
C GLU A 277 -31.84 0.02 -14.93
N THR A 278 -30.94 0.35 -15.85
CA THR A 278 -29.86 -0.56 -16.23
C THR A 278 -28.77 -0.51 -15.15
N SER A 279 -28.86 -1.47 -14.23
CA SER A 279 -28.02 -1.60 -13.03
C SER A 279 -26.68 -2.28 -13.30
N ALA A 280 -26.62 -3.18 -14.28
CA ALA A 280 -25.45 -4.00 -14.56
C ALA A 280 -25.06 -3.97 -16.04
N LEU A 281 -23.76 -4.00 -16.30
CA LEU A 281 -23.20 -4.00 -17.65
C LEU A 281 -21.88 -4.77 -17.68
N CYS A 282 -21.67 -5.57 -18.72
CA CYS A 282 -20.38 -6.19 -19.00
C CYS A 282 -20.10 -6.31 -20.51
N TRP A 283 -18.85 -6.05 -20.89
CA TRP A 283 -18.37 -6.33 -22.24
C TRP A 283 -18.08 -7.81 -22.43
N VAL A 284 -18.36 -8.33 -23.62
CA VAL A 284 -18.24 -9.75 -23.94
C VAL A 284 -17.30 -9.93 -25.13
N HIS A 285 -16.51 -11.00 -25.12
CA HIS A 285 -15.56 -11.26 -26.18
C HIS A 285 -16.24 -11.78 -27.45
N ASN A 286 -16.26 -11.00 -28.53
CA ASN A 286 -16.47 -11.52 -29.89
C ASN A 286 -15.24 -11.19 -30.75
N LYS A 287 -15.09 -11.80 -31.93
CA LYS A 287 -14.01 -11.51 -32.88
C LYS A 287 -13.89 -10.00 -33.19
N ALA A 288 -15.02 -9.29 -33.21
CA ALA A 288 -15.08 -7.86 -33.44
C ALA A 288 -15.08 -7.01 -32.14
N ASN A 289 -15.17 -7.63 -30.95
CA ASN A 289 -15.33 -6.97 -29.64
C ASN A 289 -16.44 -5.90 -29.57
N THR A 290 -17.52 -6.08 -30.33
CA THR A 290 -18.65 -5.13 -30.36
C THR A 290 -19.83 -5.52 -29.48
N GLU A 291 -19.82 -6.73 -28.90
CA GLU A 291 -20.93 -7.28 -28.11
C GLU A 291 -20.79 -6.96 -26.62
N PHE A 292 -21.90 -6.63 -25.99
CA PHE A 292 -21.98 -6.39 -24.56
C PHE A 292 -23.36 -6.74 -24.03
N TYR A 293 -23.43 -7.09 -22.74
CA TYR A 293 -24.67 -7.48 -22.08
C TYR A 293 -25.05 -6.43 -21.04
N THR A 294 -26.35 -6.20 -20.93
CA THR A 294 -26.94 -5.32 -19.92
C THR A 294 -27.94 -6.08 -19.07
N GLY A 295 -28.00 -5.74 -17.79
CA GLY A 295 -28.92 -6.28 -16.82
C GLY A 295 -29.66 -5.15 -16.12
N SER A 296 -30.90 -5.41 -15.76
CA SER A 296 -31.79 -4.45 -15.11
C SER A 296 -32.42 -5.04 -13.86
N LEU A 297 -32.90 -4.17 -12.98
CA LEU A 297 -33.66 -4.55 -11.79
C LEU A 297 -35.00 -5.22 -12.12
N ASP A 298 -35.48 -5.08 -13.35
CA ASP A 298 -36.67 -5.79 -13.85
C ASP A 298 -36.46 -7.28 -14.17
N GLY A 299 -35.25 -7.79 -13.90
CA GLY A 299 -34.83 -9.18 -14.08
C GLY A 299 -34.51 -9.59 -15.51
N SER A 300 -34.56 -8.67 -16.47
CA SER A 300 -34.18 -8.93 -17.86
C SER A 300 -32.69 -8.71 -18.10
N ILE A 301 -32.12 -9.60 -18.90
CA ILE A 301 -30.75 -9.55 -19.41
C ILE A 301 -30.85 -9.43 -20.92
N LYS A 302 -30.34 -8.33 -21.47
CA LYS A 302 -30.39 -8.05 -22.92
C LYS A 302 -28.99 -8.08 -23.51
N TYR A 303 -28.87 -8.70 -24.69
CA TYR A 303 -27.61 -8.81 -25.41
C TYR A 303 -27.60 -7.78 -26.53
N TRP A 304 -26.53 -7.00 -26.62
CA TRP A 304 -26.43 -5.89 -27.55
C TRP A 304 -25.19 -6.02 -28.43
N ASP A 305 -25.28 -5.46 -29.63
CA ASP A 305 -24.15 -5.21 -30.52
C ASP A 305 -24.02 -3.69 -30.68
N SER A 306 -22.89 -3.11 -30.31
CA SER A 306 -22.64 -1.66 -30.39
C SER A 306 -22.80 -1.08 -31.81
N ARG A 307 -22.74 -1.91 -32.85
CA ARG A 307 -22.98 -1.50 -34.24
C ARG A 307 -24.45 -1.26 -34.55
N ASP A 308 -25.36 -1.98 -33.88
CA ASP A 308 -26.81 -1.89 -34.04
C ASP A 308 -27.51 -1.88 -32.68
N MET A 309 -27.90 -0.67 -32.26
CA MET A 309 -28.56 -0.42 -30.98
C MET A 309 -30.08 -0.28 -31.13
N VAL A 310 -30.66 -0.61 -32.29
CA VAL A 310 -32.11 -0.48 -32.53
C VAL A 310 -32.89 -1.55 -31.76
N MET A 311 -32.35 -2.77 -31.66
CA MET A 311 -32.96 -3.86 -30.92
C MET A 311 -31.90 -4.76 -30.27
N PRO A 312 -32.20 -5.41 -29.13
CA PRO A 312 -31.29 -6.39 -28.57
C PRO A 312 -31.23 -7.64 -29.46
N VAL A 313 -30.05 -8.25 -29.54
CA VAL A 313 -29.78 -9.50 -30.26
C VAL A 313 -30.55 -10.66 -29.61
N ASN A 314 -30.61 -10.68 -28.27
CA ASN A 314 -31.34 -11.66 -27.50
C ASN A 314 -31.78 -11.08 -26.15
N GLU A 315 -32.83 -11.64 -25.55
CA GLU A 315 -33.32 -11.29 -24.22
C GLU A 315 -33.62 -12.57 -23.43
N VAL A 316 -33.15 -12.60 -22.18
CA VAL A 316 -33.35 -13.72 -21.24
C VAL A 316 -33.71 -13.14 -19.87
N LEU A 317 -34.58 -13.81 -19.13
CA LEU A 317 -34.94 -13.43 -17.75
C LEU A 317 -34.16 -14.25 -16.72
N ALA A 318 -33.70 -13.61 -15.65
CA ALA A 318 -32.92 -14.23 -14.57
C ALA A 318 -33.80 -15.05 -13.61
N GLU A 319 -34.36 -16.15 -14.10
CA GLU A 319 -35.21 -17.07 -13.33
C GLU A 319 -34.40 -18.20 -12.70
N PRO A 320 -34.54 -18.49 -11.39
CA PRO A 320 -33.86 -19.62 -10.73
C PRO A 320 -34.11 -20.97 -11.38
N PHE A 321 -35.32 -21.15 -11.91
CA PHE A 321 -35.77 -22.37 -12.58
C PHE A 321 -36.29 -21.98 -13.97
N PRO A 322 -35.40 -21.81 -14.96
CA PRO A 322 -35.81 -21.32 -16.27
C PRO A 322 -36.73 -22.32 -16.97
N GLU A 323 -37.90 -21.87 -17.36
CA GLU A 323 -38.79 -22.60 -18.26
C GLU A 323 -38.53 -22.18 -19.72
N LEU A 324 -39.07 -22.93 -20.68
CA LEU A 324 -38.97 -22.54 -22.09
C LEU A 324 -39.67 -21.20 -22.37
N VAL A 325 -40.77 -20.96 -21.68
CA VAL A 325 -41.50 -19.69 -21.67
C VAL A 325 -41.24 -19.01 -20.34
N GLN A 326 -40.56 -17.88 -20.38
CA GLN A 326 -40.14 -17.16 -19.19
C GLN A 326 -41.24 -16.21 -18.69
N ASN A 327 -41.42 -16.15 -17.38
CA ASN A 327 -42.31 -15.27 -16.65
C ASN A 327 -41.53 -14.24 -15.85
N ARG A 328 -41.75 -12.96 -16.18
CA ARG A 328 -41.07 -11.84 -15.50
C ARG A 328 -41.36 -11.73 -14.00
N GLN A 329 -42.42 -12.35 -13.49
CA GLN A 329 -42.74 -12.36 -12.07
C GLN A 329 -41.79 -13.25 -11.25
N ASP A 330 -41.23 -14.29 -11.89
CA ASP A 330 -40.32 -15.23 -11.26
C ASP A 330 -38.84 -14.82 -11.44
N ALA A 331 -38.59 -13.79 -12.26
CA ALA A 331 -37.27 -13.26 -12.53
C ALA A 331 -36.75 -12.42 -11.35
N HIS A 332 -35.46 -12.56 -11.05
CA HIS A 332 -34.78 -11.76 -10.04
C HIS A 332 -34.07 -10.57 -10.66
N GLY A 333 -34.11 -9.41 -10.01
CA GLY A 333 -33.48 -8.20 -10.49
C GLY A 333 -31.97 -8.36 -10.57
N VAL A 334 -31.37 -7.98 -11.69
CA VAL A 334 -29.92 -8.07 -11.88
C VAL A 334 -29.27 -6.87 -11.23
N THR A 335 -28.20 -7.05 -10.46
CA THR A 335 -27.48 -5.95 -9.80
C THR A 335 -26.05 -5.77 -10.31
N VAL A 336 -25.40 -6.87 -10.70
CA VAL A 336 -24.01 -6.84 -11.17
C VAL A 336 -23.78 -7.98 -12.16
N MET A 337 -22.90 -7.75 -13.12
CA MET A 337 -22.48 -8.76 -14.08
C MET A 337 -20.98 -8.74 -14.26
N GLU A 338 -20.41 -9.92 -14.43
CA GLU A 338 -18.99 -10.11 -14.61
C GLU A 338 -18.68 -11.10 -15.73
N PHE A 339 -17.79 -10.71 -16.64
CA PHE A 339 -17.31 -11.53 -17.73
C PHE A 339 -15.79 -11.53 -17.77
N GLU A 340 -15.21 -12.67 -18.15
CA GLU A 340 -13.76 -12.85 -18.23
C GLU A 340 -13.36 -13.30 -19.63
N TYR A 341 -12.38 -12.61 -20.23
CA TYR A 341 -11.99 -12.81 -21.63
C TYR A 341 -11.24 -14.12 -21.86
N THR A 342 -10.54 -14.64 -20.85
CA THR A 342 -9.80 -15.91 -20.97
C THR A 342 -10.70 -17.14 -21.03
N ILE A 343 -11.93 -17.05 -20.48
CA ILE A 343 -12.94 -18.13 -20.50
C ILE A 343 -14.23 -17.61 -21.15
N PRO A 344 -14.25 -17.38 -22.48
CA PRO A 344 -15.25 -16.54 -23.15
C PRO A 344 -16.61 -17.20 -23.38
N VAL A 345 -16.93 -18.22 -22.58
CA VAL A 345 -18.16 -19.03 -22.70
C VAL A 345 -19.15 -18.69 -21.60
N ARG A 346 -18.67 -18.34 -20.39
CA ARG A 346 -19.51 -18.16 -19.21
C ARG A 346 -19.41 -16.74 -18.67
N TYR A 347 -20.54 -16.22 -18.21
CA TYR A 347 -20.66 -14.95 -17.52
C TYR A 347 -21.42 -15.17 -16.21
N ILE A 348 -21.16 -14.31 -15.23
CA ILE A 348 -21.76 -14.43 -13.90
C ILE A 348 -22.65 -13.21 -13.65
N ILE A 349 -23.77 -13.46 -13.00
CA ILE A 349 -24.78 -12.46 -12.71
C ILE A 349 -25.08 -12.51 -11.21
N GLY A 350 -24.99 -11.36 -10.55
CA GLY A 350 -25.49 -11.18 -9.19
C GLY A 350 -26.86 -10.53 -9.22
N THR A 351 -27.72 -10.92 -8.29
CA THR A 351 -29.10 -10.43 -8.20
C THR A 351 -29.41 -9.74 -6.88
N ASP A 352 -30.54 -9.03 -6.87
CA ASP A 352 -31.10 -8.32 -5.73
C ASP A 352 -31.64 -9.25 -4.63
N MET A 353 -32.11 -10.45 -5.01
CA MET A 353 -32.56 -11.51 -4.10
C MET A 353 -31.43 -12.40 -3.57
N GLY A 354 -30.17 -12.07 -3.86
CA GLY A 354 -29.03 -12.80 -3.30
C GLY A 354 -28.61 -14.06 -4.06
N TYR A 355 -29.13 -14.27 -5.27
CA TYR A 355 -28.74 -15.37 -6.14
C TYR A 355 -27.58 -15.00 -7.05
N VAL A 356 -26.68 -15.96 -7.28
CA VAL A 356 -25.65 -15.91 -8.32
C VAL A 356 -26.04 -16.84 -9.45
N PHE A 357 -26.20 -16.29 -10.65
CA PHE A 357 -26.49 -17.07 -11.86
C PHE A 357 -25.24 -17.27 -12.69
N VAL A 358 -25.11 -18.46 -13.27
CA VAL A 358 -24.07 -18.80 -14.24
C VAL A 358 -24.69 -18.85 -15.63
N GLY A 359 -24.38 -17.83 -16.41
CA GLY A 359 -24.82 -17.68 -17.79
C GLY A 359 -23.87 -18.36 -18.78
N ASN A 360 -24.42 -18.99 -19.81
CA ASN A 360 -23.71 -19.53 -20.96
C ASN A 360 -24.06 -18.72 -22.20
N ARG A 361 -23.05 -18.15 -22.83
CA ARG A 361 -23.23 -17.34 -24.04
C ARG A 361 -23.71 -18.17 -25.24
N LYS A 362 -23.34 -19.44 -25.34
CA LYS A 362 -23.67 -20.29 -26.49
C LYS A 362 -25.06 -20.94 -26.38
N GLY A 363 -25.79 -20.71 -25.29
CA GLY A 363 -27.15 -21.22 -25.13
C GLY A 363 -28.10 -20.52 -26.09
N LEU A 364 -29.00 -21.29 -26.71
CA LEU A 364 -30.10 -20.74 -27.54
C LEU A 364 -31.42 -20.69 -26.76
N THR A 365 -31.64 -21.64 -25.86
CA THR A 365 -32.83 -21.68 -25.00
C THR A 365 -32.55 -21.04 -23.64
N PRO A 366 -33.55 -20.52 -22.93
CA PRO A 366 -33.38 -20.00 -21.57
C PRO A 366 -32.66 -20.97 -20.63
N GLN A 367 -33.01 -22.26 -20.70
CA GLN A 367 -32.40 -23.34 -19.92
C GLN A 367 -30.92 -23.59 -20.26
N ASP A 368 -30.55 -23.45 -21.54
CA ASP A 368 -29.15 -23.58 -21.95
C ASP A 368 -28.34 -22.32 -21.64
N THR A 369 -29.00 -21.15 -21.63
CA THR A 369 -28.37 -19.86 -21.32
C THR A 369 -28.15 -19.68 -19.82
N ILE A 370 -29.04 -20.14 -18.96
CA ILE A 370 -28.89 -20.07 -17.51
C ILE A 370 -28.61 -21.49 -17.00
N ILE A 371 -27.33 -21.82 -16.81
CA ILE A 371 -26.91 -23.18 -16.44
C ILE A 371 -27.26 -23.49 -14.98
N ALA A 372 -27.07 -22.51 -14.09
CA ALA A 372 -27.21 -22.71 -12.66
C ALA A 372 -27.55 -21.41 -11.93
N ALA A 373 -28.27 -21.54 -10.83
CA ALA A 373 -28.62 -20.46 -9.92
C ALA A 373 -28.28 -20.89 -8.48
N TYR A 374 -27.46 -20.11 -7.79
CA TYR A 374 -26.97 -20.42 -6.44
C TYR A 374 -27.50 -19.41 -5.42
N PRO A 375 -28.26 -19.83 -4.39
CA PRO A 375 -28.70 -18.95 -3.32
C PRO A 375 -27.54 -18.64 -2.37
N MET A 376 -26.97 -17.45 -2.50
CA MET A 376 -25.71 -17.08 -1.83
C MET A 376 -25.93 -16.10 -0.68
N PHE A 377 -26.79 -15.12 -0.86
CA PHE A 377 -27.07 -14.07 0.12
C PHE A 377 -28.56 -14.03 0.44
N ALA A 378 -28.91 -13.37 1.54
CA ALA A 378 -30.31 -13.15 1.89
C ALA A 378 -30.85 -11.85 1.28
N GLY A 379 -29.96 -10.91 0.98
CA GLY A 379 -30.26 -9.68 0.27
C GLY A 379 -29.35 -9.44 -0.93
N PRO A 380 -29.30 -8.20 -1.44
CA PRO A 380 -28.75 -7.90 -2.75
C PRO A 380 -27.25 -8.09 -2.79
N ILE A 381 -26.79 -8.77 -3.84
CA ILE A 381 -25.38 -8.85 -4.19
C ILE A 381 -24.97 -7.48 -4.73
N ARG A 382 -23.94 -6.88 -4.12
CA ARG A 382 -23.48 -5.53 -4.45
C ARG A 382 -22.24 -5.52 -5.33
N SER A 383 -21.35 -6.49 -5.14
CA SER A 383 -20.13 -6.62 -5.94
C SER A 383 -19.82 -8.10 -6.18
N VAL A 384 -19.37 -8.39 -7.40
CA VAL A 384 -18.86 -9.68 -7.84
C VAL A 384 -17.57 -9.41 -8.60
N MET A 385 -16.48 -10.04 -8.17
CA MET A 385 -15.18 -9.90 -8.81
C MET A 385 -14.41 -11.21 -8.77
N ARG A 386 -13.94 -11.68 -9.92
CA ARG A 386 -13.02 -12.81 -10.06
C ARG A 386 -11.66 -12.49 -9.47
N ASN A 387 -11.01 -13.51 -8.94
CA ASN A 387 -9.60 -13.42 -8.61
C ASN A 387 -8.78 -13.36 -9.92
N PRO A 388 -7.97 -12.29 -10.15
CA PRO A 388 -7.21 -12.12 -11.40
C PRO A 388 -6.22 -13.25 -11.70
N PHE A 389 -5.74 -13.96 -10.67
CA PHE A 389 -4.77 -15.05 -10.81
C PHE A 389 -5.45 -16.43 -10.86
N PHE A 390 -6.61 -16.57 -10.21
CA PHE A 390 -7.35 -17.83 -10.08
C PHE A 390 -8.80 -17.62 -10.53
N VAL A 391 -8.99 -17.57 -11.84
CA VAL A 391 -10.23 -17.16 -12.54
C VAL A 391 -11.50 -17.92 -12.10
N LYS A 392 -11.36 -19.14 -11.57
CA LYS A 392 -12.48 -19.95 -11.09
C LYS A 392 -13.04 -19.52 -9.72
N ASN A 393 -12.32 -18.65 -9.01
CA ASN A 393 -12.69 -18.16 -7.68
C ASN A 393 -13.14 -16.70 -7.75
N PHE A 394 -14.25 -16.41 -7.07
CA PHE A 394 -14.96 -15.14 -7.08
C PHE A 394 -15.07 -14.59 -5.67
N LEU A 395 -14.87 -13.30 -5.51
CA LEU A 395 -15.29 -12.56 -4.31
C LEU A 395 -16.69 -12.02 -4.55
N LEU A 396 -17.59 -12.40 -3.67
CA LEU A 396 -18.99 -11.99 -3.67
C LEU A 396 -19.27 -11.20 -2.41
N ILE A 397 -19.93 -10.06 -2.56
CA ILE A 397 -20.22 -9.15 -1.45
C ILE A 397 -21.71 -8.82 -1.45
N GLY A 398 -22.33 -9.05 -0.31
CA GLY A 398 -23.75 -8.80 -0.08
C GLY A 398 -24.06 -8.81 1.41
N ASP A 399 -25.12 -8.10 1.80
CA ASP A 399 -25.52 -7.95 3.20
C ASP A 399 -24.33 -7.47 4.08
N TRP A 400 -24.05 -8.19 5.17
CA TRP A 400 -22.91 -7.99 6.08
C TRP A 400 -21.83 -9.07 5.89
N ARG A 401 -21.78 -9.69 4.70
CA ARG A 401 -20.97 -10.88 4.42
C ARG A 401 -20.11 -10.69 3.17
N ALA A 402 -18.86 -11.11 3.23
CA ALA A 402 -18.04 -11.35 2.06
C ALA A 402 -17.80 -12.85 1.94
N ARG A 403 -18.02 -13.40 0.75
CA ARG A 403 -17.87 -14.83 0.46
C ARG A 403 -16.88 -14.99 -0.68
N ILE A 404 -15.98 -15.96 -0.56
CA ILE A 404 -15.22 -16.44 -1.71
C ILE A 404 -15.89 -17.72 -2.18
N TRP A 405 -16.31 -17.72 -3.43
CA TRP A 405 -17.03 -18.80 -4.07
C TRP A 405 -16.24 -19.33 -5.26
N SER A 406 -16.27 -20.64 -5.46
CA SER A 406 -15.65 -21.30 -6.60
C SER A 406 -16.72 -21.90 -7.48
N GLU A 407 -16.66 -21.65 -8.79
CA GLU A 407 -17.61 -22.19 -9.76
C GLU A 407 -17.61 -23.73 -9.81
N GLU A 408 -16.53 -24.37 -9.35
CA GLU A 408 -16.44 -25.84 -9.30
C GLU A 408 -17.33 -26.48 -8.23
N VAL A 409 -17.85 -25.68 -7.31
CA VAL A 409 -18.63 -26.15 -6.15
C VAL A 409 -20.08 -25.75 -6.36
N LYS A 410 -20.95 -26.74 -6.57
CA LYS A 410 -22.35 -26.51 -6.94
C LYS A 410 -23.23 -26.32 -5.71
N ASN A 411 -23.23 -27.27 -4.78
CA ASN A 411 -24.17 -27.24 -3.66
C ASN A 411 -23.60 -26.66 -2.37
N CYS A 412 -22.29 -26.41 -2.29
CA CYS A 412 -21.68 -25.75 -1.13
C CYS A 412 -21.39 -24.28 -1.45
N PRO A 413 -22.11 -23.33 -0.83
CA PRO A 413 -22.16 -21.96 -1.35
C PRO A 413 -20.88 -21.16 -1.10
N SER A 414 -19.97 -21.54 -0.19
CA SER A 414 -18.80 -20.68 0.09
C SER A 414 -17.56 -21.47 0.49
N THR A 415 -16.49 -21.26 -0.27
CA THR A 415 -15.13 -21.72 0.00
C THR A 415 -14.57 -20.94 1.21
N PHE A 416 -14.74 -19.62 1.24
CA PHE A 416 -14.43 -18.82 2.44
C PHE A 416 -15.59 -17.90 2.81
N TYR A 417 -15.69 -17.60 4.11
CA TYR A 417 -16.77 -16.80 4.67
C TYR A 417 -16.21 -15.77 5.66
N PHE A 418 -16.49 -14.49 5.41
CA PHE A 418 -16.08 -13.36 6.23
C PHE A 418 -17.31 -12.56 6.63
N ARG A 419 -17.42 -12.23 7.91
CA ARG A 419 -18.53 -11.44 8.46
C ARG A 419 -18.05 -10.07 8.91
N SER A 420 -18.70 -9.02 8.42
CA SER A 420 -18.52 -7.66 8.93
C SER A 420 -19.59 -7.32 9.98
N LYS A 421 -19.31 -6.28 10.77
CA LYS A 421 -20.30 -5.71 11.71
C LYS A 421 -21.29 -4.80 11.01
N HIS A 422 -20.90 -4.23 9.87
CA HIS A 422 -21.70 -3.30 9.08
C HIS A 422 -21.99 -3.90 7.71
N GLN A 423 -22.96 -3.31 6.99
CA GLN A 423 -23.29 -3.72 5.64
C GLN A 423 -22.09 -3.45 4.72
N LEU A 424 -21.72 -4.45 3.93
CA LEU A 424 -20.68 -4.35 2.93
C LEU A 424 -21.31 -3.90 1.60
N LEU A 425 -20.72 -2.89 1.00
CA LEU A 425 -21.22 -2.29 -0.24
C LEU A 425 -20.35 -2.63 -1.45
N SER A 426 -19.05 -2.79 -1.25
CA SER A 426 -18.11 -2.99 -2.35
C SER A 426 -16.93 -3.84 -1.92
N GLY A 427 -16.23 -4.41 -2.88
CA GLY A 427 -14.93 -4.99 -2.65
C GLY A 427 -14.33 -5.57 -3.91
N ALA A 428 -13.02 -5.73 -3.83
CA ALA A 428 -12.17 -5.98 -4.98
C ALA A 428 -10.96 -6.83 -4.61
N TRP A 429 -10.57 -7.69 -5.54
CA TRP A 429 -9.29 -8.40 -5.50
C TRP A 429 -8.15 -7.49 -5.93
N SER A 430 -6.99 -7.67 -5.30
CA SER A 430 -5.75 -7.08 -5.81
C SER A 430 -5.36 -7.76 -7.12
N THR A 431 -5.03 -6.95 -8.11
CA THR A 431 -4.47 -7.36 -9.41
C THR A 431 -2.98 -7.65 -9.33
N GLY A 432 -2.28 -7.21 -8.28
CA GLY A 432 -0.84 -7.42 -8.09
C GLY A 432 -0.49 -8.56 -7.13
N ARG A 433 -1.32 -8.81 -6.10
CA ARG A 433 -1.08 -9.83 -5.06
C ARG A 433 -2.26 -10.79 -4.92
N CYS A 434 -2.03 -12.07 -5.22
CA CYS A 434 -3.09 -13.08 -5.37
C CYS A 434 -3.87 -13.43 -4.09
N SER A 435 -3.32 -13.16 -2.91
CA SER A 435 -3.95 -13.43 -1.60
C SER A 435 -4.72 -12.25 -1.02
N LEU A 436 -4.58 -11.06 -1.62
CA LEU A 436 -5.07 -9.79 -1.07
C LEU A 436 -6.40 -9.40 -1.71
N PHE A 437 -7.39 -9.13 -0.86
CA PHE A 437 -8.63 -8.48 -1.27
C PHE A 437 -9.04 -7.40 -0.26
N VAL A 438 -9.92 -6.52 -0.70
CA VAL A 438 -10.36 -5.36 0.07
C VAL A 438 -11.87 -5.30 0.07
N THR A 439 -12.45 -4.93 1.21
CA THR A 439 -13.89 -4.79 1.37
C THR A 439 -14.23 -3.43 1.97
N GLY A 440 -15.30 -2.80 1.48
CA GLY A 440 -15.78 -1.48 1.92
C GLY A 440 -17.15 -1.57 2.58
N ASP A 441 -17.27 -0.97 3.76
CA ASP A 441 -18.50 -0.87 4.54
C ASP A 441 -19.32 0.41 4.21
N GLU A 442 -20.61 0.39 4.54
CA GLU A 442 -21.49 1.56 4.58
C GLU A 442 -21.00 2.66 5.55
N ARG A 443 -20.25 2.30 6.60
CA ARG A 443 -19.68 3.29 7.53
C ARG A 443 -18.36 3.92 7.09
N GLY A 444 -17.90 3.59 5.88
CA GLY A 444 -16.62 4.10 5.38
C GLY A 444 -15.40 3.35 5.90
N ASN A 445 -15.56 2.17 6.49
CA ASN A 445 -14.41 1.33 6.85
C ASN A 445 -13.95 0.54 5.62
N LEU A 446 -12.68 0.70 5.27
CA LEU A 446 -11.99 -0.07 4.25
C LEU A 446 -11.13 -1.13 4.94
N HIS A 447 -11.47 -2.41 4.75
CA HIS A 447 -10.79 -3.53 5.36
C HIS A 447 -9.89 -4.23 4.35
N PHE A 448 -8.60 -4.34 4.66
CA PHE A 448 -7.63 -5.12 3.89
C PHE A 448 -7.49 -6.52 4.46
N TRP A 449 -7.65 -7.52 3.60
CA TRP A 449 -7.60 -8.93 3.93
C TRP A 449 -6.49 -9.62 3.13
N ASP A 450 -5.61 -10.35 3.81
CA ASP A 450 -4.64 -11.23 3.17
C ASP A 450 -4.87 -12.66 3.69
N LEU A 451 -5.32 -13.54 2.80
CA LEU A 451 -5.66 -14.94 3.13
C LEU A 451 -4.47 -15.74 3.68
N LEU A 452 -3.24 -15.36 3.33
CA LEU A 452 -2.03 -16.02 3.85
C LEU A 452 -1.64 -15.52 5.24
N MET A 453 -2.03 -14.30 5.61
CA MET A 453 -1.74 -13.71 6.91
C MET A 453 -2.82 -14.04 7.95
N SER A 454 -4.08 -13.74 7.63
CA SER A 454 -5.21 -13.97 8.53
C SER A 454 -6.50 -14.19 7.76
N GLN A 455 -7.22 -15.24 8.14
CA GLN A 455 -8.52 -15.59 7.58
C GLN A 455 -9.68 -15.08 8.43
N GLN A 456 -9.43 -14.64 9.67
CA GLN A 456 -10.51 -14.26 10.60
C GLN A 456 -10.69 -12.76 10.76
N LYS A 457 -9.62 -11.98 10.63
CA LYS A 457 -9.65 -10.53 10.83
C LYS A 457 -8.85 -9.84 9.73
N PRO A 458 -9.29 -8.64 9.29
CA PRO A 458 -8.49 -7.84 8.37
C PRO A 458 -7.21 -7.41 9.08
N PHE A 459 -6.09 -7.39 8.35
CA PHE A 459 -4.79 -7.00 8.92
C PHE A 459 -4.67 -5.47 9.03
N GLN A 460 -5.35 -4.73 8.16
CA GLN A 460 -5.41 -3.26 8.18
C GLN A 460 -6.84 -2.78 7.96
N THR A 461 -7.24 -1.72 8.65
CA THR A 461 -8.51 -1.01 8.43
C THR A 461 -8.27 0.48 8.32
N VAL A 462 -8.68 1.08 7.21
CA VAL A 462 -8.63 2.53 6.98
C VAL A 462 -10.06 3.09 7.08
N LYS A 463 -10.25 4.23 7.73
CA LYS A 463 -11.58 4.81 7.96
C LYS A 463 -11.75 6.08 7.14
N PHE A 464 -12.89 6.17 6.45
CA PHE A 464 -13.33 7.32 5.68
C PHE A 464 -14.61 7.91 6.29
N PRO A 465 -14.90 9.20 6.06
CA PRO A 465 -16.07 9.87 6.64
C PRO A 465 -17.41 9.41 6.05
N HIS A 466 -17.40 8.84 4.85
CA HIS A 466 -18.60 8.47 4.10
C HIS A 466 -18.57 6.99 3.66
N ALA A 467 -19.74 6.45 3.33
CA ALA A 467 -19.91 5.10 2.81
C ALA A 467 -19.07 4.86 1.55
N ILE A 468 -18.43 3.70 1.45
CA ILE A 468 -17.66 3.32 0.25
C ILE A 468 -18.63 2.69 -0.75
N THR A 469 -18.76 3.27 -1.94
CA THR A 469 -19.69 2.80 -2.97
C THR A 469 -19.05 1.82 -3.94
N ASN A 470 -17.79 2.06 -4.32
CA ASN A 470 -17.06 1.25 -5.30
C ASN A 470 -15.56 1.18 -4.97
N LEU A 471 -14.94 0.06 -5.31
CA LEU A 471 -13.52 -0.23 -5.08
C LEU A 471 -12.95 -0.89 -6.31
N VAL A 472 -11.87 -0.32 -6.85
CA VAL A 472 -11.20 -0.87 -8.03
C VAL A 472 -9.70 -0.72 -7.89
N PHE A 473 -8.97 -1.80 -8.16
CA PHE A 473 -7.52 -1.74 -8.26
C PHE A 473 -7.13 -1.29 -9.66
N ARG A 474 -6.07 -0.51 -9.75
CA ARG A 474 -5.41 -0.24 -11.02
C ARG A 474 -4.94 -1.57 -11.63
N PRO A 475 -4.92 -1.75 -12.97
CA PRO A 475 -4.55 -3.03 -13.58
C PRO A 475 -3.18 -3.58 -13.14
N ASP A 476 -2.24 -2.72 -12.75
CA ASP A 476 -0.91 -3.10 -12.23
C ASP A 476 -0.88 -3.51 -10.75
N GLY A 477 -1.95 -3.23 -10.00
CA GLY A 477 -2.06 -3.53 -8.57
C GLY A 477 -1.29 -2.60 -7.64
N HIS A 478 -0.77 -1.48 -8.14
CA HIS A 478 0.00 -0.53 -7.32
C HIS A 478 -0.86 0.49 -6.59
N MET A 479 -2.04 0.78 -7.13
CA MET A 479 -2.99 1.75 -6.59
C MET A 479 -4.37 1.15 -6.42
N LEU A 480 -5.09 1.63 -5.42
CA LEU A 480 -6.49 1.30 -5.14
C LEU A 480 -7.31 2.58 -5.17
N THR A 481 -8.33 2.64 -6.01
CA THR A 481 -9.33 3.73 -6.00
C THR A 481 -10.45 3.38 -5.05
N VAL A 482 -10.76 4.31 -4.15
CA VAL A 482 -11.85 4.23 -3.17
C VAL A 482 -12.88 5.29 -3.51
N CYS A 483 -14.07 4.85 -3.91
CA CYS A 483 -15.17 5.73 -4.26
C CYS A 483 -16.08 5.92 -3.05
N LEU A 484 -16.36 7.18 -2.70
CA LEU A 484 -17.21 7.53 -1.57
C LEU A 484 -18.58 8.03 -2.02
N LYS A 485 -19.59 7.82 -1.17
CA LYS A 485 -20.98 8.22 -1.44
C LYS A 485 -21.16 9.73 -1.60
N ASN A 486 -20.27 10.55 -1.04
CA ASN A 486 -20.31 12.00 -1.17
C ASN A 486 -19.81 12.50 -2.54
N GLY A 487 -19.33 11.64 -3.44
CA GLY A 487 -18.83 12.07 -4.75
C GLY A 487 -17.31 12.11 -4.85
N ASP A 488 -16.61 11.96 -3.73
CA ASP A 488 -15.15 11.94 -3.74
C ASP A 488 -14.60 10.57 -4.16
N CYS A 489 -13.56 10.58 -4.99
CA CYS A 489 -12.74 9.41 -5.25
C CYS A 489 -11.34 9.61 -4.66
N ILE A 490 -10.85 8.66 -3.87
CA ILE A 490 -9.56 8.72 -3.20
C ILE A 490 -8.65 7.64 -3.77
N ILE A 491 -7.43 8.01 -4.18
CA ILE A 491 -6.43 7.06 -4.65
C ILE A 491 -5.46 6.72 -3.54
N LEU A 492 -5.36 5.43 -3.21
CA LEU A 492 -4.42 4.90 -2.23
C LEU A 492 -3.24 4.23 -2.94
N LYS A 493 -2.01 4.68 -2.65
CA LYS A 493 -0.77 3.98 -2.98
C LYS A 493 -0.56 2.85 -2.00
N LEU A 494 -0.38 1.64 -2.49
CA LEU A 494 -0.07 0.49 -1.65
C LEU A 494 1.44 0.38 -1.43
N ASP A 495 1.92 -0.10 -0.30
CA ASP A 495 3.34 -0.41 -0.09
C ASP A 495 3.71 -1.76 -0.77
N GLU A 496 5.01 -2.01 -0.95
CA GLU A 496 5.54 -3.14 -1.74
C GLU A 496 4.99 -4.52 -1.36
N GLY A 497 4.81 -4.78 -0.06
CA GLY A 497 4.27 -6.06 0.41
C GLY A 497 2.85 -6.36 -0.07
N MET A 498 2.12 -5.35 -0.54
CA MET A 498 0.76 -5.47 -1.06
C MET A 498 0.71 -5.46 -2.59
N ARG A 499 1.81 -5.13 -3.26
CA ARG A 499 1.88 -4.93 -4.72
C ARG A 499 2.22 -6.20 -5.50
N SER A 500 3.02 -7.09 -4.93
CA SER A 500 3.51 -8.27 -5.63
C SER A 500 3.19 -9.56 -4.88
N ALA A 501 2.86 -10.60 -5.63
CA ALA A 501 2.87 -11.98 -5.17
C ALA A 501 4.17 -12.68 -5.60
N THR A 502 4.85 -13.31 -4.64
CA THR A 502 5.95 -14.22 -4.93
C THR A 502 5.42 -15.54 -5.50
N VAL A 503 6.27 -16.27 -6.23
CA VAL A 503 5.90 -17.61 -6.77
C VAL A 503 5.48 -18.57 -5.65
N LYS A 504 6.14 -18.49 -4.49
CA LYS A 504 5.79 -19.27 -3.30
C LYS A 504 4.39 -18.93 -2.79
N GLU A 505 4.04 -17.66 -2.66
CA GLU A 505 2.69 -17.24 -2.22
C GLU A 505 1.60 -17.70 -3.18
N LYS A 506 1.85 -17.61 -4.50
CA LYS A 506 0.92 -18.13 -5.51
C LYS A 506 0.69 -19.64 -5.33
N SER A 507 1.76 -20.41 -5.10
CA SER A 507 1.64 -21.86 -4.84
C SER A 507 0.87 -22.17 -3.54
N LEU A 508 1.09 -21.39 -2.48
CA LEU A 508 0.39 -21.56 -1.20
C LEU A 508 -1.10 -21.25 -1.31
N ILE A 509 -1.46 -20.17 -2.01
CA ILE A 509 -2.87 -19.82 -2.26
C ILE A 509 -3.53 -20.85 -3.16
N MET A 510 -2.85 -21.35 -4.19
CA MET A 510 -3.37 -22.41 -5.05
C MET A 510 -3.71 -23.65 -4.23
N ALA A 511 -2.76 -24.15 -3.43
CA ALA A 511 -2.98 -25.29 -2.55
C ALA A 511 -4.10 -25.05 -1.52
N MET A 512 -4.21 -23.81 -1.02
CA MET A 512 -5.28 -23.42 -0.09
C MET A 512 -6.67 -23.44 -0.75
N PHE A 513 -6.81 -22.91 -1.98
CA PHE A 513 -8.06 -22.98 -2.73
C PHE A 513 -8.42 -24.43 -3.07
N GLU A 514 -7.48 -25.23 -3.55
CA GLU A 514 -7.72 -26.64 -3.87
C GLU A 514 -8.19 -27.44 -2.65
N ARG A 515 -7.53 -27.27 -1.50
CA ARG A 515 -7.93 -27.91 -0.25
C ARG A 515 -9.35 -27.54 0.16
N GLU A 516 -9.71 -26.26 0.02
CA GLU A 516 -11.00 -25.77 0.43
C GLU A 516 -12.12 -26.19 -0.54
N ILE A 517 -11.84 -26.19 -1.85
CA ILE A 517 -12.73 -26.75 -2.88
C ILE A 517 -12.96 -28.25 -2.63
N PHE A 518 -11.90 -29.00 -2.31
CA PHE A 518 -12.01 -30.42 -1.98
C PHE A 518 -12.84 -30.67 -0.72
N ARG A 519 -12.64 -29.84 0.33
CA ARG A 519 -13.47 -29.87 1.54
C ARG A 519 -14.95 -29.64 1.20
N CYS A 520 -15.25 -28.66 0.37
CA CYS A 520 -16.61 -28.37 -0.09
C CYS A 520 -17.23 -29.54 -0.86
N LYS A 521 -16.50 -30.14 -1.82
CA LYS A 521 -16.97 -31.32 -2.58
C LYS A 521 -17.24 -32.53 -1.66
N HIS A 522 -16.43 -32.72 -0.63
CA HIS A 522 -16.64 -33.80 0.34
C HIS A 522 -17.90 -33.56 1.20
N LEU A 523 -18.14 -32.31 1.62
CA LEU A 523 -19.36 -31.95 2.34
C LEU A 523 -20.61 -32.12 1.48
N GLU A 524 -20.54 -31.76 0.20
CA GLU A 524 -21.61 -31.96 -0.77
C GLU A 524 -21.96 -33.46 -0.92
N ALA A 525 -20.96 -34.33 -1.12
CA ALA A 525 -21.18 -35.77 -1.19
C ALA A 525 -21.83 -36.33 0.09
N ARG A 526 -21.40 -35.84 1.27
CA ARG A 526 -21.98 -36.24 2.56
C ARG A 526 -23.42 -35.75 2.73
N GLU A 527 -23.72 -34.54 2.26
CA GLU A 527 -25.08 -33.99 2.29
C GLU A 527 -26.02 -34.82 1.41
N GLU A 528 -25.57 -35.20 0.21
CA GLU A 528 -26.32 -36.09 -0.68
C GLU A 528 -26.56 -37.47 -0.06
N GLU A 529 -25.55 -38.06 0.59
CA GLU A 529 -25.70 -39.33 1.33
C GLU A 529 -26.76 -39.21 2.44
N MET A 530 -26.72 -38.12 3.23
CA MET A 530 -27.71 -37.89 4.28
C MET A 530 -29.13 -37.68 3.73
N LYS A 531 -29.28 -36.95 2.61
CA LYS A 531 -30.57 -36.79 1.92
C LYS A 531 -31.10 -38.13 1.42
N LEU A 532 -30.23 -38.98 0.88
CA LEU A 532 -30.59 -40.32 0.41
C LEU A 532 -31.02 -41.23 1.57
N LYS A 533 -30.26 -41.26 2.68
CA LYS A 533 -30.65 -41.99 3.91
C LYS A 533 -32.00 -41.52 4.45
N LYS A 534 -32.25 -40.20 4.51
CA LYS A 534 -33.54 -39.65 4.92
C LYS A 534 -34.68 -40.13 4.03
N ARG A 535 -34.51 -40.04 2.69
CA ARG A 535 -35.51 -40.53 1.72
C ARG A 535 -35.81 -42.02 1.86
N LEU A 536 -34.81 -42.84 2.17
CA LEU A 536 -34.99 -44.28 2.42
C LEU A 536 -35.65 -44.57 3.77
N SER A 537 -35.41 -43.73 4.80
CA SER A 537 -36.01 -43.90 6.14
C SER A 537 -37.45 -43.39 6.27
N MET A 538 -37.87 -42.44 5.41
CA MET A 538 -39.24 -41.90 5.39
C MET A 538 -40.33 -42.96 5.15
N PRO A 539 -40.23 -43.86 4.14
CA PRO A 539 -41.26 -44.89 3.93
C PRO A 539 -41.31 -45.93 5.06
N ILE A 540 -40.19 -46.20 5.75
CA ILE A 540 -40.16 -47.13 6.90
C ILE A 540 -40.95 -46.54 8.08
N LYS A 541 -40.83 -45.23 8.31
CA LYS A 541 -41.63 -44.53 9.33
C LYS A 541 -43.10 -44.41 8.95
N GLU A 542 -43.42 -44.21 7.67
CA GLU A 542 -44.80 -44.21 7.19
C GLU A 542 -45.45 -45.59 7.35
N GLU A 543 -44.77 -46.69 7.01
CA GLU A 543 -45.28 -48.06 7.22
C GLU A 543 -45.48 -48.40 8.71
N GLU A 544 -44.63 -47.90 9.61
CA GLU A 544 -44.80 -48.07 11.06
C GLU A 544 -46.01 -47.29 11.63
N THR A 545 -46.50 -46.25 10.95
CA THR A 545 -47.65 -45.43 11.41
C THR A 545 -49.02 -45.95 10.95
N VAL A 546 -49.09 -46.86 9.97
CA VAL A 546 -50.37 -47.35 9.42
C VAL A 546 -51.12 -48.43 10.26
N PRO A 547 -50.60 -49.07 11.33
CA PRO A 547 -51.42 -50.02 12.10
C PRO A 547 -52.40 -49.45 13.14
N LEU A 548 -52.53 -48.12 13.34
CA LEU A 548 -53.25 -47.56 14.49
C LEU A 548 -54.44 -46.63 14.18
N GLU A 549 -54.76 -46.32 12.93
CA GLU A 549 -55.95 -45.52 12.59
C GLU A 549 -57.15 -46.38 12.16
N LYS A 550 -57.69 -47.13 13.12
CA LYS A 550 -59.11 -47.51 13.13
C LYS A 550 -59.67 -47.20 14.51
N ILE A 551 -60.33 -46.05 14.67
CA ILE A 551 -61.56 -45.83 15.48
C ILE A 551 -61.99 -44.36 15.33
N ASP A 552 -63.17 -44.23 14.71
CA ASP A 552 -64.22 -43.22 14.72
C ASP A 552 -64.07 -41.73 14.31
N PRO A 553 -65.01 -41.24 13.45
CA PRO A 553 -65.06 -39.88 12.94
C PRO A 553 -66.00 -39.00 13.79
N LYS A 554 -65.59 -37.76 14.07
CA LYS A 554 -66.43 -36.53 14.16
C LYS A 554 -65.66 -35.41 14.86
N LYS A 555 -65.25 -34.37 14.11
CA LYS A 555 -65.57 -32.96 14.40
C LYS A 555 -65.06 -32.00 13.31
N LYS A 556 -66.06 -31.40 12.65
CA LYS A 556 -66.19 -30.03 12.10
C LYS A 556 -64.96 -29.27 11.57
N LYS A 557 -65.11 -28.95 10.28
CA LYS A 557 -64.44 -27.94 9.43
C LYS A 557 -64.35 -26.53 10.04
N VAL A 558 -63.18 -25.90 9.90
CA VAL A 558 -62.92 -24.43 9.94
C VAL A 558 -61.81 -24.14 8.88
N PRO A 559 -61.84 -23.02 8.13
CA PRO A 559 -61.04 -22.83 6.90
C PRO A 559 -59.58 -22.35 7.16
N PRO A 560 -58.67 -22.41 6.15
CA PRO A 560 -57.24 -22.32 6.40
C PRO A 560 -56.71 -20.88 6.40
N LYS A 561 -55.84 -20.57 7.38
CA LYS A 561 -54.82 -19.50 7.29
C LYS A 561 -53.51 -20.17 6.87
N LYS A 562 -53.04 -19.90 5.65
CA LYS A 562 -51.98 -20.69 5.00
C LYS A 562 -50.56 -20.12 5.10
N GLU A 563 -50.34 -19.00 5.78
CA GLU A 563 -49.01 -18.34 5.79
C GLU A 563 -48.32 -18.30 7.18
N LEU A 564 -49.05 -18.51 8.28
CA LEU A 564 -48.43 -18.64 9.60
C LEU A 564 -47.95 -20.08 9.88
N SER A 565 -48.54 -21.07 9.22
CA SER A 565 -48.27 -22.49 9.45
C SER A 565 -46.92 -22.95 8.94
N GLU A 566 -46.36 -22.33 7.89
CA GLU A 566 -45.09 -22.77 7.31
C GLU A 566 -43.86 -22.37 8.16
N LEU A 567 -43.94 -21.26 8.89
CA LEU A 567 -42.87 -20.81 9.79
C LEU A 567 -42.86 -21.64 11.08
N GLU A 568 -44.04 -21.93 11.63
CA GLU A 568 -44.19 -22.82 12.80
C GLU A 568 -43.77 -24.26 12.45
N GLN A 569 -44.08 -24.74 11.25
CA GLN A 569 -43.62 -26.04 10.76
C GLN A 569 -42.09 -26.08 10.57
N LYS A 570 -41.47 -25.04 10.03
CA LYS A 570 -40.00 -24.95 9.90
C LYS A 570 -39.30 -24.87 11.25
N GLU A 571 -39.87 -24.18 12.23
CA GLU A 571 -39.35 -24.16 13.60
C GLU A 571 -39.52 -25.50 14.31
N GLU A 572 -40.64 -26.20 14.12
CA GLU A 572 -40.83 -27.56 14.62
C GLU A 572 -39.89 -28.56 13.95
N GLU A 573 -39.64 -28.45 12.63
CA GLU A 573 -38.66 -29.27 11.91
C GLU A 573 -37.23 -29.00 12.38
N ALA A 574 -36.85 -27.75 12.60
CA ALA A 574 -35.55 -27.37 13.13
C ALA A 574 -35.35 -27.88 14.57
N ASN A 575 -36.39 -27.78 15.40
CA ASN A 575 -36.36 -28.28 16.78
C ASN A 575 -36.42 -29.81 16.85
N ALA A 576 -37.10 -30.47 15.91
CA ALA A 576 -37.10 -31.92 15.76
C ALA A 576 -35.74 -32.43 15.26
N PHE A 577 -35.08 -31.68 14.36
CA PHE A 577 -33.71 -31.96 13.94
C PHE A 577 -32.72 -31.80 15.08
N LEU A 578 -32.83 -30.74 15.88
CA LEU A 578 -31.99 -30.55 17.07
C LEU A 578 -32.20 -31.67 18.10
N ARG A 579 -33.45 -32.11 18.33
CA ARG A 579 -33.72 -33.28 19.18
C ARG A 579 -33.16 -34.57 18.61
N ALA A 580 -33.24 -34.78 17.29
CA ALA A 580 -32.66 -35.96 16.63
C ALA A 580 -31.14 -35.99 16.75
N VAL A 581 -30.48 -34.83 16.57
CA VAL A 581 -29.03 -34.66 16.75
C VAL A 581 -28.62 -34.89 18.21
N GLN A 582 -29.43 -34.45 19.18
CA GLN A 582 -29.17 -34.67 20.61
C GLN A 582 -29.47 -36.11 21.06
N SER A 583 -30.36 -36.82 20.37
CA SER A 583 -30.68 -38.23 20.68
C SER A 583 -29.69 -39.22 20.10
N ASP A 584 -28.84 -38.78 19.16
CA ASP A 584 -27.83 -39.63 18.54
C ASP A 584 -26.58 -39.71 19.42
N VAL A 585 -26.49 -40.83 20.16
CA VAL A 585 -25.42 -41.10 21.12
C VAL A 585 -24.07 -41.24 20.40
N GLU A 586 -24.05 -41.76 19.18
CA GLU A 586 -22.81 -41.94 18.40
C GLU A 586 -22.26 -40.60 17.91
N LEU A 587 -23.13 -39.71 17.43
CA LEU A 587 -22.75 -38.36 17.02
C LEU A 587 -22.26 -37.53 18.21
N THR A 588 -22.96 -37.64 19.34
CA THR A 588 -22.58 -36.94 20.58
C THR A 588 -21.22 -37.42 21.06
N GLN A 589 -20.96 -38.73 21.02
CA GLN A 589 -19.65 -39.29 21.34
C GLN A 589 -18.57 -38.82 20.35
N ALA A 590 -18.85 -38.83 19.05
CA ALA A 590 -17.88 -38.37 18.04
C ALA A 590 -17.54 -36.87 18.17
N LEU A 591 -18.49 -36.03 18.59
CA LEU A 591 -18.25 -34.61 18.89
C LEU A 591 -17.40 -34.42 20.15
N VAL A 592 -17.62 -35.25 21.17
CA VAL A 592 -16.77 -35.28 22.38
C VAL A 592 -15.36 -35.71 22.01
N ASP A 593 -15.19 -36.81 21.27
CA ASP A 593 -13.90 -37.32 20.82
C ASP A 593 -13.16 -36.30 19.92
N PHE A 594 -13.89 -35.59 19.05
CA PHE A 594 -13.33 -34.52 18.23
C PHE A 594 -12.84 -33.34 19.08
N ASN A 595 -13.65 -32.88 20.03
CA ASN A 595 -13.28 -31.79 20.92
C ASN A 595 -12.07 -32.17 21.79
N GLU A 596 -12.05 -33.38 22.34
CA GLU A 596 -10.91 -33.92 23.09
C GLU A 596 -9.64 -34.02 22.22
N ALA A 597 -9.78 -34.43 20.95
CA ALA A 597 -8.66 -34.47 20.01
C ALA A 597 -8.13 -33.06 19.70
N THR A 598 -9.02 -32.07 19.51
CA THR A 598 -8.62 -30.67 19.29
C THR A 598 -7.95 -30.07 20.52
N ASP A 599 -8.46 -30.36 21.72
CA ASP A 599 -7.88 -29.90 22.99
C ASP A 599 -6.54 -30.57 23.27
N ALA A 600 -6.40 -31.86 22.93
CA ALA A 600 -5.12 -32.57 23.01
C ALA A 600 -4.08 -31.98 22.04
N ILE A 601 -4.49 -31.56 20.85
CA ILE A 601 -3.61 -30.86 19.89
C ILE A 601 -3.25 -29.47 20.42
N ALA A 602 -4.21 -28.72 20.98
CA ALA A 602 -3.96 -27.42 21.59
C ALA A 602 -3.02 -27.52 22.80
N ALA A 603 -3.20 -28.53 23.66
CA ALA A 603 -2.33 -28.83 24.79
C ALA A 603 -0.94 -29.31 24.35
N LYS A 604 -0.83 -30.09 23.27
CA LYS A 604 0.46 -30.44 22.66
C LYS A 604 1.16 -29.21 22.08
N ARG A 605 0.41 -28.26 21.50
CA ARG A 605 0.96 -27.00 20.99
C ARG A 605 1.39 -26.06 22.13
N SER A 606 0.65 -26.00 23.24
CA SER A 606 1.02 -25.17 24.40
C SER A 606 2.20 -25.74 25.19
N LYS A 607 2.36 -27.07 25.21
CA LYS A 607 3.54 -27.75 25.80
C LYS A 607 4.78 -27.73 24.91
N ARG A 608 4.69 -27.27 23.65
CA ARG A 608 5.88 -26.99 22.84
C ARG A 608 6.55 -25.76 23.41
N VAL A 609 7.45 -26.00 24.36
CA VAL A 609 8.48 -25.04 24.71
C VAL A 609 9.43 -25.00 23.52
N PHE A 610 9.27 -23.98 22.67
CA PHE A 610 10.36 -23.61 21.77
C PHE A 610 11.48 -23.14 22.67
N VAL A 611 12.54 -23.94 22.78
CA VAL A 611 13.82 -23.43 23.28
C VAL A 611 14.28 -22.45 22.21
N VAL A 612 13.88 -21.19 22.38
CA VAL A 612 14.49 -20.08 21.66
C VAL A 612 15.90 -20.03 22.23
N GLU A 613 16.84 -20.66 21.53
CA GLU A 613 18.25 -20.47 21.83
C GLU A 613 18.49 -18.96 21.75
N ARG A 614 18.84 -18.37 22.90
CA ARG A 614 19.15 -16.94 22.96
C ARG A 614 20.28 -16.69 21.99
N THR A 615 20.01 -15.89 20.98
CA THR A 615 21.07 -15.41 20.10
C THR A 615 21.97 -14.47 20.90
N VAL A 616 23.25 -14.43 20.55
CA VAL A 616 24.32 -13.71 21.27
C VAL A 616 24.00 -12.21 21.47
N PHE A 617 23.01 -11.67 20.76
CA PHE A 617 22.58 -10.27 20.79
C PHE A 617 21.62 -9.90 21.94
N GLU A 618 21.06 -10.86 22.69
CA GLU A 618 20.07 -10.59 23.75
C GLU A 618 20.67 -10.54 25.16
N VAL A 619 22.00 -10.62 25.32
CA VAL A 619 22.65 -10.72 26.63
C VAL A 619 22.68 -9.39 27.40
N ASP A 620 22.66 -8.23 26.71
CA ASP A 620 23.00 -6.95 27.34
C ASP A 620 21.80 -6.03 27.69
N GLN A 621 20.54 -6.46 27.50
CA GLN A 621 19.39 -5.58 27.72
C GLN A 621 18.77 -5.59 29.13
N TYR A 622 19.27 -6.41 30.05
CA TYR A 622 18.84 -6.36 31.46
C TYR A 622 20.00 -6.66 32.41
N ASN A 623 20.81 -5.63 32.68
CA ASN A 623 21.55 -5.46 33.92
C ASN A 623 21.46 -4.01 34.37
#